data_AF-A0A7J5D6J1-F1
#
_entry.id   AF-A0A7J5D6J1-F1
#
_cell.length_a   1.000
_cell.length_b   1.000
_cell.length_c   1.000
_cell.angle_alpha   90.00
_cell.angle_beta   90.00
_cell.angle_gamma   90.00
#
_symmetry.space_group_name_H-M   'P 1'
#
loop_
_entity.id
_entity.type
_entity.pdbx_description
1 polymer ?
#
loop_
_entity_poly.entity_id
_entity_poly.type
_entity_poly.pdbx_seq_one_letter_code
_entity_poly.pdbx_strand_id
1 'polypeptide(L)'
;MQLRYNYRAYPDTSQRRALASAFGCARVVWNDCLRDRKEAHAAGLPYVKSAELSRIRITQAKRTAERAWLAEVSAVVLQQSLRDLDTAYKNFFDSVTGRRQGRKVGPPRYKSKKDTRQSIRLNTNAFSLQENGTVYVAKVGNLKVKWSRRLPAAPTSLTVTKDSPGRYFLSFVVDSEPDVLPGLETDTGLDLGLSAFAVLSGGRKIDSPRFLRRAEKKLKRLQRELSHKAKGSKNRAKARIKVARQHARVADRRRDWHHKASTQIIRDNQAVYVEDLAVSGLGRTRLAKSVHDAGWSAFVGMLEYKAALHGRTFAKVGRAFPSSQVCSACGFRDGPKPLRVRRWTCGECHAVHDRDHNAARNVLFEGRRIVAAGRVETPNACGVPIRRARVPAQRGEAGSPRKGQTTQAGIPGL
;
A
#
# COMPACT_ATOMS: atom_id res chain seq x y z
N MET A 1 -10.29 -10.66 -8.24
CA MET A 1 -9.75 -9.97 -7.03
C MET A 1 -9.75 -8.46 -7.22
N GLN A 2 -9.80 -7.68 -6.13
CA GLN A 2 -9.72 -6.22 -6.23
C GLN A 2 -8.27 -5.72 -6.19
N LEU A 3 -7.84 -5.10 -7.29
CA LEU A 3 -6.52 -4.49 -7.43
C LEU A 3 -6.65 -2.97 -7.62
N ARG A 4 -5.61 -2.27 -7.18
CA ARG A 4 -5.51 -0.83 -7.29
C ARG A 4 -4.40 -0.43 -8.27
N TYR A 5 -4.78 0.17 -9.38
CA TYR A 5 -3.90 0.65 -10.43
C TYR A 5 -3.64 2.14 -10.29
N ASN A 6 -2.39 2.53 -10.06
CA ASN A 6 -2.01 3.94 -9.87
C ASN A 6 -1.23 4.46 -11.08
N TYR A 7 -1.61 5.64 -11.57
CA TYR A 7 -1.01 6.33 -12.70
C TYR A 7 -0.75 7.79 -12.40
N ARG A 8 0.18 8.37 -13.15
CA ARG A 8 0.53 9.77 -13.02
C ARG A 8 -0.44 10.63 -13.83
N ALA A 9 -0.93 11.72 -13.25
CA ALA A 9 -1.72 12.72 -13.95
C ALA A 9 -1.02 14.09 -14.01
N TYR A 10 -1.37 14.85 -15.03
CA TYR A 10 -0.82 16.16 -15.35
C TYR A 10 -1.94 17.17 -15.58
N PRO A 11 -2.65 17.58 -14.51
CA PRO A 11 -3.66 18.62 -14.64
C PRO A 11 -3.03 19.95 -15.04
N ASP A 12 -3.73 20.71 -15.87
CA ASP A 12 -3.41 22.11 -16.19
C ASP A 12 -3.75 23.05 -15.01
N THR A 13 -3.64 24.36 -15.24
CA THR A 13 -3.89 25.37 -14.21
C THR A 13 -5.34 25.43 -13.74
N SER A 14 -6.33 25.36 -14.64
CA SER A 14 -7.76 25.42 -14.28
C SER A 14 -8.18 24.15 -13.56
N GLN A 15 -7.74 22.99 -14.05
CA GLN A 15 -7.96 21.68 -13.44
C GLN A 15 -7.35 21.59 -12.04
N ARG A 16 -6.16 22.19 -11.81
CA ARG A 16 -5.55 22.26 -10.48
C ARG A 16 -6.38 23.08 -9.50
N ARG A 17 -7.00 24.18 -9.95
CA ARG A 17 -7.92 25.00 -9.13
C ARG A 17 -9.17 24.20 -8.79
N ALA A 18 -9.81 23.58 -9.78
CA ALA A 18 -10.99 22.72 -9.58
C ALA A 18 -10.70 21.57 -8.59
N LEU A 19 -9.57 20.88 -8.74
CA LEU A 19 -9.15 19.83 -7.81
C LEU A 19 -8.89 20.38 -6.40
N ALA A 20 -8.30 21.57 -6.27
CA ALA A 20 -8.08 22.20 -4.97
C ALA A 20 -9.42 22.53 -4.27
N SER A 21 -10.40 23.03 -5.00
CA SER A 21 -11.77 23.23 -4.51
C SER A 21 -12.40 21.92 -4.08
N ALA A 22 -12.31 20.86 -4.90
CA ALA A 22 -12.82 19.53 -4.55
C ALA A 22 -12.18 18.95 -3.29
N PHE A 23 -10.86 19.05 -3.13
CA PHE A 23 -10.18 18.64 -1.88
C PHE A 23 -10.65 19.47 -0.67
N GLY A 24 -10.90 20.77 -0.88
CA GLY A 24 -11.41 21.68 0.14
C GLY A 24 -12.81 21.30 0.61
N CYS A 25 -13.74 21.13 -0.33
CA CYS A 25 -15.12 20.74 -0.06
C CYS A 25 -15.20 19.39 0.64
N ALA A 26 -14.47 18.38 0.14
CA ALA A 26 -14.42 17.07 0.77
C ALA A 26 -13.93 17.15 2.23
N ARG A 27 -12.90 17.96 2.49
CA ARG A 27 -12.37 18.18 3.85
C ARG A 27 -13.42 18.82 4.76
N VAL A 28 -14.14 19.83 4.28
CA VAL A 28 -15.16 20.53 5.06
C VAL A 28 -16.30 19.59 5.42
N VAL A 29 -16.87 18.87 4.45
CA VAL A 29 -17.93 17.89 4.71
C VAL A 29 -17.47 16.83 5.71
N TRP A 30 -16.25 16.29 5.58
CA TRP A 30 -15.70 15.36 6.57
C TRP A 30 -15.66 15.96 7.97
N ASN A 31 -15.13 17.19 8.09
CA ASN A 31 -14.95 17.83 9.39
C ASN A 31 -16.27 18.21 10.03
N ASP A 32 -17.23 18.71 9.26
CA ASP A 32 -18.56 19.07 9.76
C ASP A 32 -19.30 17.81 10.24
N CYS A 33 -19.32 16.73 9.44
CA CYS A 33 -19.94 15.47 9.85
C CYS A 33 -19.24 14.82 11.07
N LEU A 34 -17.91 14.94 11.15
CA LEU A 34 -17.16 14.46 12.31
C LEU A 34 -17.46 15.29 13.57
N ARG A 35 -17.63 16.60 13.41
CA ARG A 35 -18.02 17.50 14.51
C ARG A 35 -19.40 17.10 15.04
N ASP A 36 -20.39 16.98 14.17
CA ASP A 36 -21.77 16.63 14.58
C ASP A 36 -21.82 15.31 15.37
N ARG A 37 -21.08 14.28 14.93
CA ARG A 37 -20.99 13.00 15.65
C ARG A 37 -20.28 13.10 16.99
N LYS A 38 -19.26 13.97 17.09
CA LYS A 38 -18.54 14.19 18.35
C LYS A 38 -19.39 14.98 19.34
N GLU A 39 -20.11 15.99 18.87
CA GLU A 39 -21.03 16.80 19.68
C GLU A 39 -22.19 15.95 20.19
N ALA A 40 -22.82 15.15 19.32
CA ALA A 40 -23.86 14.21 19.74
C ALA A 40 -23.36 13.24 20.81
N HIS A 41 -22.17 12.64 20.61
CA HIS A 41 -21.57 11.76 21.62
C HIS A 41 -21.26 12.49 22.93
N ALA A 42 -20.73 13.71 22.88
CA ALA A 42 -20.42 14.51 24.08
C ALA A 42 -21.70 14.89 24.85
N ALA A 43 -22.81 15.08 24.15
CA ALA A 43 -24.13 15.36 24.72
C ALA A 43 -24.92 14.10 25.13
N GLY A 44 -24.36 12.90 25.02
CA GLY A 44 -25.06 11.64 25.32
C GLY A 44 -26.19 11.28 24.34
N LEU A 45 -26.23 11.93 23.17
CA LEU A 45 -27.25 11.73 22.15
C LEU A 45 -26.95 10.50 21.27
N PRO A 46 -27.98 9.94 20.59
CA PRO A 46 -27.79 8.85 19.64
C PRO A 46 -26.79 9.16 18.52
N TYR A 47 -26.17 8.11 17.98
CA TYR A 47 -25.23 8.25 16.86
C TYR A 47 -25.91 8.81 15.61
N VAL A 48 -25.41 9.94 15.12
CA VAL A 48 -25.97 10.63 13.94
C VAL A 48 -25.78 9.78 12.68
N LYS A 49 -26.91 9.40 12.07
CA LYS A 49 -26.95 8.53 10.89
C LYS A 49 -26.43 9.25 9.65
N SER A 50 -25.82 8.51 8.73
CA SER A 50 -25.24 9.08 7.50
C SER A 50 -26.28 9.73 6.58
N ALA A 51 -27.50 9.20 6.55
CA ALA A 51 -28.58 9.79 5.74
C ALA A 51 -28.90 11.22 6.21
N GLU A 52 -28.99 11.42 7.52
CA GLU A 52 -29.21 12.72 8.14
C GLU A 52 -28.04 13.68 7.89
N LEU A 53 -26.81 13.23 8.10
CA LEU A 53 -25.61 14.04 7.81
C LEU A 53 -25.52 14.42 6.33
N SER A 54 -25.89 13.52 5.42
CA SER A 54 -25.96 13.81 3.99
C SER A 54 -27.00 14.89 3.69
N ARG A 55 -28.19 14.81 4.31
CA ARG A 55 -29.24 15.82 4.15
C ARG A 55 -28.77 17.19 4.64
N ILE A 56 -28.24 17.27 5.87
CA ILE A 56 -27.89 18.54 6.52
C ILE A 56 -26.59 19.12 5.94
N ARG A 57 -25.49 18.36 5.95
CA ARG A 57 -24.14 18.86 5.62
C ARG A 57 -23.78 18.80 4.14
N ILE A 58 -24.66 18.25 3.29
CA ILE A 58 -24.46 18.24 1.84
C ILE A 58 -25.66 18.87 1.13
N THR A 59 -26.85 18.29 1.23
CA THR A 59 -28.00 18.73 0.43
C THR A 59 -28.50 20.12 0.81
N GLN A 60 -28.77 20.36 2.09
CA GLN A 60 -29.24 21.65 2.59
C GLN A 60 -28.12 22.68 2.66
N ALA A 61 -26.93 22.29 3.12
CA ALA A 61 -25.77 23.19 3.16
C ALA A 61 -25.48 23.85 1.81
N LYS A 62 -25.60 23.13 0.69
CA LYS A 62 -25.39 23.73 -0.64
C LYS A 62 -26.36 24.87 -1.00
N ARG A 63 -27.49 24.98 -0.30
CA ARG A 63 -28.50 26.00 -0.54
C ARG A 63 -28.31 27.24 0.34
N THR A 64 -27.40 27.21 1.31
CA THR A 64 -27.12 28.37 2.17
C THR A 64 -26.03 29.24 1.55
N ALA A 65 -26.11 30.57 1.74
CA ALA A 65 -25.13 31.51 1.21
C ALA A 65 -23.69 31.18 1.67
N GLU A 66 -23.52 30.79 2.94
CA GLU A 66 -22.22 30.46 3.53
C GLU A 66 -21.55 29.22 2.91
N ARG A 67 -22.34 28.29 2.35
CA ARG A 67 -21.89 26.97 1.91
C ARG A 67 -22.27 26.66 0.46
N ALA A 68 -22.77 27.65 -0.29
CA ALA A 68 -23.15 27.53 -1.69
C ALA A 68 -22.00 27.00 -2.58
N TRP A 69 -20.76 27.33 -2.26
CA TRP A 69 -19.55 26.84 -2.94
C TRP A 69 -19.38 25.31 -2.92
N LEU A 70 -20.09 24.58 -2.04
CA LEU A 70 -20.17 23.11 -2.11
C LEU A 70 -20.86 22.61 -3.39
N ALA A 71 -21.66 23.44 -4.06
CA ALA A 71 -22.31 23.12 -5.33
C ALA A 71 -21.36 23.21 -6.54
N GLU A 72 -20.22 23.87 -6.41
CA GLU A 72 -19.22 24.02 -7.48
C GLU A 72 -18.51 22.70 -7.82
N VAL A 73 -18.56 21.71 -6.91
CA VAL A 73 -17.90 20.41 -7.06
C VAL A 73 -18.91 19.29 -7.22
N SER A 74 -18.46 18.15 -7.76
CA SER A 74 -19.32 16.97 -7.90
C SER A 74 -19.89 16.53 -6.56
N ALA A 75 -21.21 16.32 -6.50
CA ALA A 75 -21.89 15.80 -5.30
C ALA A 75 -21.33 14.45 -4.86
N VAL A 76 -20.85 13.63 -5.81
CA VAL A 76 -20.18 12.36 -5.53
C VAL A 76 -18.98 12.55 -4.62
N VAL A 77 -18.16 13.59 -4.83
CA VAL A 77 -16.98 13.86 -3.98
C VAL A 77 -17.40 14.08 -2.52
N LEU A 78 -18.48 14.82 -2.30
CA LEU A 78 -18.97 15.14 -0.95
C LEU A 78 -19.53 13.89 -0.27
N GLN A 79 -20.37 13.14 -0.99
CA GLN A 79 -20.93 11.88 -0.49
C GLN A 79 -19.86 10.84 -0.20
N GLN A 80 -18.82 10.72 -1.05
CA GLN A 80 -17.70 9.82 -0.81
C GLN A 80 -16.87 10.24 0.41
N SER A 81 -16.76 11.55 0.69
CA SER A 81 -16.11 12.03 1.92
C SER A 81 -16.84 11.58 3.19
N LEU A 82 -18.18 11.62 3.18
CA LEU A 82 -19.00 11.09 4.28
C LEU A 82 -18.87 9.55 4.39
N ARG A 83 -18.90 8.82 3.27
CA ARG A 83 -18.69 7.36 3.26
C ARG A 83 -17.30 6.96 3.78
N ASP A 84 -16.28 7.77 3.50
CA ASP A 84 -14.95 7.58 4.06
C ASP A 84 -14.96 7.76 5.59
N LEU A 85 -15.74 8.72 6.10
CA LEU A 85 -15.89 8.94 7.55
C LEU A 85 -16.60 7.75 8.21
N ASP A 86 -17.65 7.24 7.58
CA ASP A 86 -18.36 6.04 8.04
C ASP A 86 -17.43 4.83 8.10
N THR A 87 -16.62 4.64 7.06
CA THR A 87 -15.61 3.58 7.04
C THR A 87 -14.59 3.75 8.16
N ALA A 88 -14.19 4.98 8.46
CA ALA A 88 -13.25 5.26 9.55
C ALA A 88 -13.85 4.95 10.93
N TYR A 89 -15.10 5.32 11.17
CA TYR A 89 -15.82 4.95 12.41
C TYR A 89 -16.03 3.45 12.53
N LYS A 90 -16.47 2.78 11.45
CA LYS A 90 -16.60 1.33 11.42
C LYS A 90 -15.29 0.64 11.81
N ASN A 91 -14.18 1.03 11.16
CA ASN A 91 -12.87 0.45 11.48
C ASN A 91 -12.45 0.71 12.93
N PHE A 92 -12.79 1.87 13.50
CA PHE A 92 -12.56 2.19 14.90
C PHE A 92 -13.35 1.23 15.81
N PHE A 93 -14.66 1.17 15.67
CA PHE A 93 -15.53 0.31 16.48
C PHE A 93 -15.22 -1.17 16.32
N ASP A 94 -15.00 -1.65 15.09
CA ASP A 94 -14.62 -3.04 14.83
C ASP A 94 -13.28 -3.38 15.51
N SER A 95 -12.35 -2.43 15.60
CA SER A 95 -11.07 -2.63 16.29
C SER A 95 -11.16 -2.60 17.82
N VAL A 96 -12.10 -1.82 18.37
CA VAL A 96 -12.35 -1.78 19.82
C VAL A 96 -13.11 -3.02 20.28
N THR A 97 -14.07 -3.49 19.47
CA THR A 97 -14.91 -4.68 19.76
C THR A 97 -14.24 -6.01 19.39
N GLY A 98 -13.01 -6.00 18.88
CA GLY A 98 -12.29 -7.22 18.50
C GLY A 98 -12.74 -7.87 17.18
N ARG A 99 -13.80 -7.35 16.53
CA ARG A 99 -14.27 -7.81 15.20
C ARG A 99 -13.21 -7.65 14.12
N ARG A 100 -12.34 -6.65 14.25
CA ARG A 100 -11.19 -6.43 13.36
C ARG A 100 -9.92 -6.90 14.03
N GLN A 101 -9.30 -7.92 13.44
CA GLN A 101 -8.00 -8.43 13.87
C GLN A 101 -6.87 -7.39 13.71
N GLY A 102 -5.88 -7.47 14.60
CA GLY A 102 -4.68 -6.64 14.59
C GLY A 102 -4.75 -5.42 15.52
N ARG A 103 -3.92 -4.40 15.23
CA ARG A 103 -3.76 -3.24 16.12
C ARG A 103 -5.06 -2.43 16.22
N LYS A 104 -5.45 -2.11 17.46
CA LYS A 104 -6.52 -1.15 17.78
C LYS A 104 -6.29 0.17 17.05
N VAL A 105 -7.34 0.70 16.43
CA VAL A 105 -7.31 1.95 15.65
C VAL A 105 -7.87 3.06 16.54
N GLY A 106 -7.37 4.28 16.39
CA GLY A 106 -7.94 5.44 17.07
C GLY A 106 -9.19 5.97 16.36
N PRO A 107 -10.02 6.79 17.02
CA PRO A 107 -11.20 7.38 16.41
C PRO A 107 -10.81 8.33 15.25
N PRO A 108 -11.75 8.62 14.32
CA PRO A 108 -11.49 9.55 13.22
C PRO A 108 -11.06 10.94 13.71
N ARG A 109 -10.13 11.55 12.97
CA ARG A 109 -9.56 12.88 13.29
C ARG A 109 -9.98 13.91 12.25
N TYR A 110 -10.00 15.18 12.67
CA TYR A 110 -10.21 16.30 11.75
C TYR A 110 -9.10 16.36 10.71
N LYS A 111 -9.50 16.61 9.47
CA LYS A 111 -8.60 16.84 8.33
C LYS A 111 -8.15 18.30 8.32
N SER A 112 -6.89 18.55 7.95
CA SER A 112 -6.33 19.91 7.91
C SER A 112 -6.13 20.41 6.49
N LYS A 113 -6.33 21.71 6.25
CA LYS A 113 -5.89 22.35 4.99
C LYS A 113 -4.36 22.30 4.83
N LYS A 114 -3.63 22.17 5.94
CA LYS A 114 -2.17 22.11 5.99
C LYS A 114 -1.62 20.70 5.68
N ASP A 115 -2.49 19.69 5.56
CA ASP A 115 -2.10 18.33 5.19
C ASP A 115 -1.39 18.34 3.83
N THR A 116 -0.22 17.71 3.81
CA THR A 116 0.62 17.73 2.60
C THR A 116 0.13 16.78 1.51
N ARG A 117 -0.73 15.83 1.88
CA ARG A 117 -1.39 14.89 0.97
C ARG A 117 -2.88 15.17 0.98
N GLN A 118 -3.46 15.30 -0.20
CA GLN A 118 -4.89 15.53 -0.39
C GLN A 118 -5.44 14.49 -1.35
N SER A 119 -6.68 14.04 -1.13
CA SER A 119 -7.31 13.06 -2.01
C SER A 119 -8.83 13.20 -2.01
N ILE A 120 -9.44 12.86 -3.15
CA ILE A 120 -10.88 12.67 -3.32
C ILE A 120 -11.11 11.30 -3.94
N ARG A 121 -12.18 10.61 -3.53
CA ARG A 121 -12.67 9.39 -4.17
C ARG A 121 -13.92 9.70 -4.99
N LEU A 122 -14.04 9.03 -6.12
CA LEU A 122 -15.12 9.11 -7.09
C LEU A 122 -15.59 7.68 -7.38
N ASN A 123 -16.90 7.50 -7.58
CA ASN A 123 -17.46 6.29 -8.18
C ASN A 123 -17.67 6.51 -9.68
N THR A 124 -18.11 5.48 -10.38
CA THR A 124 -18.30 5.46 -11.85
C THR A 124 -19.21 6.57 -12.38
N ASN A 125 -20.11 7.13 -11.55
CA ASN A 125 -20.98 8.24 -11.97
C ASN A 125 -20.26 9.60 -12.09
N ALA A 126 -18.99 9.69 -11.68
CA ALA A 126 -18.26 10.96 -11.63
C ALA A 126 -16.88 10.91 -12.30
N PHE A 127 -16.58 9.84 -13.03
CA PHE A 127 -15.40 9.77 -13.90
C PHE A 127 -15.64 8.78 -15.04
N SER A 128 -14.94 8.98 -16.16
CA SER A 128 -14.93 8.04 -17.29
C SER A 128 -13.58 8.05 -17.99
N LEU A 129 -13.21 6.92 -18.57
CA LEU A 129 -12.05 6.82 -19.47
C LEU A 129 -12.46 7.36 -20.84
N GLN A 130 -11.58 8.09 -21.51
CA GLN A 130 -11.84 8.67 -22.83
C GLN A 130 -10.96 7.98 -23.88
N GLU A 131 -11.46 7.88 -25.12
CA GLU A 131 -10.76 7.27 -26.27
C GLU A 131 -9.40 7.94 -26.54
N ASN A 132 -9.33 9.28 -26.38
CA ASN A 132 -8.08 10.04 -26.51
C ASN A 132 -7.07 9.80 -25.37
N GLY A 133 -7.32 8.83 -24.49
CA GLY A 133 -6.45 8.44 -23.39
C GLY A 133 -6.44 9.37 -22.19
N THR A 134 -7.30 10.39 -22.16
CA THR A 134 -7.54 11.20 -20.97
C THR A 134 -8.57 10.55 -20.04
N VAL A 135 -8.70 11.10 -18.83
CA VAL A 135 -9.70 10.65 -17.85
C VAL A 135 -10.57 11.82 -17.48
N TYR A 136 -11.84 11.77 -17.86
CA TYR A 136 -12.82 12.75 -17.46
C TYR A 136 -13.09 12.62 -15.95
N VAL A 137 -13.08 13.75 -15.26
CA VAL A 137 -13.49 13.85 -13.85
C VAL A 137 -14.55 14.94 -13.74
N ALA A 138 -15.71 14.60 -13.18
CA ALA A 138 -16.83 15.52 -13.06
C ALA A 138 -16.46 16.83 -12.35
N LYS A 139 -16.84 17.98 -12.95
CA LYS A 139 -16.49 19.34 -12.50
C LYS A 139 -14.98 19.67 -12.48
N VAL A 140 -14.15 18.81 -13.07
CA VAL A 140 -12.70 19.06 -13.27
C VAL A 140 -12.33 19.03 -14.75
N GLY A 141 -12.94 18.15 -15.54
CA GLY A 141 -12.67 17.96 -16.97
C GLY A 141 -11.70 16.81 -17.25
N ASN A 142 -11.13 16.82 -18.46
CA ASN A 142 -10.29 15.74 -19.00
C ASN A 142 -8.84 15.83 -18.53
N LEU A 143 -8.45 14.96 -17.59
CA LEU A 143 -7.09 14.91 -17.05
C LEU A 143 -6.16 14.14 -17.98
N LYS A 144 -5.03 14.75 -18.34
CA LYS A 144 -3.92 14.05 -19.02
C LYS A 144 -3.29 13.02 -18.09
N VAL A 145 -3.14 11.78 -18.55
CA VAL A 145 -2.60 10.65 -17.79
C VAL A 145 -1.38 10.08 -18.51
N LYS A 146 -0.34 9.73 -17.74
CA LYS A 146 0.76 8.90 -18.23
C LYS A 146 0.49 7.45 -17.86
N TRP A 147 0.01 6.72 -18.87
CA TRP A 147 -0.23 5.28 -18.79
C TRP A 147 1.11 4.54 -18.80
N SER A 148 1.29 3.60 -17.87
CA SER A 148 2.45 2.70 -17.85
C SER A 148 2.08 1.24 -18.13
N ARG A 149 0.78 0.96 -18.19
CA ARG A 149 0.13 -0.32 -18.53
C ARG A 149 -1.36 -0.04 -18.74
N ARG A 150 -2.06 -0.98 -19.37
CA ARG A 150 -3.52 -0.93 -19.50
C ARG A 150 -4.21 -1.30 -18.19
N LEU A 151 -5.48 -0.92 -18.06
CA LEU A 151 -6.36 -1.47 -17.05
C LEU A 151 -6.88 -2.82 -17.55
N PRO A 152 -6.87 -3.89 -16.73
CA PRO A 152 -7.32 -5.21 -17.18
C PRO A 152 -8.85 -5.29 -17.35
N ALA A 153 -9.60 -4.40 -16.68
CA ALA A 153 -11.04 -4.32 -16.75
C ALA A 153 -11.51 -2.89 -16.38
N ALA A 154 -12.81 -2.64 -16.53
CA ALA A 154 -13.42 -1.39 -16.16
C ALA A 154 -13.24 -1.08 -14.65
N PRO A 155 -12.78 0.13 -14.29
CA PRO A 155 -12.56 0.49 -12.90
C PRO A 155 -13.87 0.80 -12.18
N THR A 156 -14.02 0.30 -10.95
CA THR A 156 -15.21 0.53 -10.11
C THR A 156 -15.13 1.83 -9.29
N SER A 157 -13.93 2.37 -9.10
CA SER A 157 -13.75 3.68 -8.47
C SER A 157 -12.43 4.33 -8.87
N LEU A 158 -12.38 5.65 -8.75
CA LEU A 158 -11.19 6.47 -8.98
C LEU A 158 -10.87 7.25 -7.70
N THR A 159 -9.60 7.28 -7.31
CA THR A 159 -9.08 8.20 -6.29
C THR A 159 -8.09 9.16 -6.94
N VAL A 160 -8.41 10.45 -6.95
CA VAL A 160 -7.47 11.50 -7.35
C VAL A 160 -6.69 11.93 -6.12
N THR A 161 -5.36 11.93 -6.21
CA THR A 161 -4.47 12.29 -5.11
C THR A 161 -3.49 13.38 -5.53
N LYS A 162 -3.31 14.39 -4.68
CA LYS A 162 -2.13 15.27 -4.70
C LYS A 162 -1.18 14.88 -3.56
N ASP A 163 0.04 14.47 -3.87
CA ASP A 163 1.04 14.12 -2.86
C ASP A 163 1.83 15.34 -2.34
N SER A 164 2.64 15.13 -1.31
CA SER A 164 3.44 16.19 -0.65
C SER A 164 4.38 16.97 -1.57
N PRO A 165 5.05 16.35 -2.57
CA PRO A 165 5.77 17.08 -3.61
C PRO A 165 4.92 17.86 -4.62
N GLY A 166 3.59 17.80 -4.53
CA GLY A 166 2.65 18.53 -5.40
C GLY A 166 2.27 17.76 -6.67
N ARG A 167 2.42 16.44 -6.65
CA ARG A 167 2.22 15.57 -7.80
C ARG A 167 0.82 14.97 -7.80
N TYR A 168 0.20 14.85 -8.97
CA TYR A 168 -1.14 14.29 -9.11
C TYR A 168 -1.10 12.83 -9.57
N PHE A 169 -1.95 12.00 -8.98
CA PHE A 169 -2.09 10.59 -9.33
C PHE A 169 -3.56 10.21 -9.43
N LEU A 170 -3.87 9.33 -10.38
CA LEU A 170 -5.15 8.67 -10.52
C LEU A 170 -4.98 7.22 -10.08
N SER A 171 -5.76 6.80 -9.09
CA SER A 171 -5.73 5.45 -8.56
C SER A 171 -7.07 4.78 -8.75
N PHE A 172 -7.12 3.87 -9.71
CA PHE A 172 -8.29 3.09 -10.08
C PHE A 172 -8.38 1.84 -9.22
N VAL A 173 -9.58 1.48 -8.78
CA VAL A 173 -9.87 0.13 -8.27
C VAL A 173 -10.48 -0.66 -9.41
N VAL A 174 -9.94 -1.85 -9.66
CA VAL A 174 -10.36 -2.74 -10.74
C VAL A 174 -10.60 -4.12 -10.16
N ASP A 175 -11.73 -4.72 -10.52
CA ASP A 175 -11.97 -6.14 -10.31
C ASP A 175 -11.27 -6.89 -11.45
N SER A 176 -10.13 -7.51 -11.14
CA SER A 176 -9.31 -8.24 -12.11
C SER A 176 -9.50 -9.73 -11.92
N GLU A 177 -9.59 -10.46 -13.01
CA GLU A 177 -9.42 -11.92 -12.99
C GLU A 177 -7.94 -12.26 -12.72
N PRO A 178 -7.66 -13.44 -12.11
CA PRO A 178 -6.30 -13.96 -12.01
C PRO A 178 -5.69 -14.16 -13.41
N ASP A 179 -4.43 -13.77 -13.56
CA ASP A 179 -3.59 -14.00 -14.75
C ASP A 179 -2.67 -15.19 -14.45
N VAL A 180 -3.27 -16.39 -14.43
CA VAL A 180 -2.62 -17.63 -14.02
C VAL A 180 -1.48 -17.97 -14.96
N LEU A 181 -0.28 -18.16 -14.40
CA LEU A 181 0.90 -18.55 -15.16
C LEU A 181 0.99 -20.08 -15.28
N PRO A 182 1.69 -20.61 -16.30
CA PRO A 182 2.00 -22.04 -16.37
C PRO A 182 2.66 -22.56 -15.10
N GLY A 183 2.35 -23.81 -14.75
CA GLY A 183 2.89 -24.48 -13.57
C GLY A 183 4.42 -24.58 -13.58
N LEU A 184 5.02 -24.58 -12.40
CA LEU A 184 6.43 -24.82 -12.18
C LEU A 184 6.61 -25.85 -11.06
N GLU A 185 7.75 -26.54 -11.05
CA GLU A 185 8.12 -27.48 -9.99
C GLU A 185 8.97 -26.81 -8.88
N THR A 186 9.31 -25.54 -9.05
CA THR A 186 10.21 -24.80 -8.17
C THR A 186 9.44 -24.11 -7.05
N ASP A 187 9.83 -24.38 -5.82
CA ASP A 187 9.37 -23.60 -4.66
C ASP A 187 10.55 -22.89 -4.00
N THR A 188 10.28 -21.80 -3.29
CA THR A 188 11.31 -21.17 -2.46
C THR A 188 10.82 -20.66 -1.13
N GLY A 189 11.63 -20.88 -0.10
CA GLY A 189 11.60 -20.13 1.16
C GLY A 189 12.43 -18.86 1.05
N LEU A 190 12.03 -17.82 1.78
CA LEU A 190 12.69 -16.52 1.86
C LEU A 190 13.03 -16.17 3.31
N ASP A 191 14.32 -16.00 3.57
CA ASP A 191 14.86 -15.39 4.80
C ASP A 191 15.11 -13.89 4.53
N LEU A 192 14.47 -13.00 5.29
CA LEU A 192 14.50 -11.55 5.05
C LEU A 192 15.48 -10.86 6.00
N GLY A 193 16.52 -10.25 5.42
CA GLY A 193 17.65 -9.72 6.19
C GLY A 193 17.99 -8.24 5.93
N LEU A 194 18.81 -7.67 6.82
CA LEU A 194 19.42 -6.35 6.62
C LEU A 194 20.79 -6.42 5.94
N SER A 195 21.45 -7.58 5.99
CA SER A 195 22.75 -7.82 5.34
C SER A 195 22.56 -8.02 3.83
N ALA A 196 21.90 -9.13 3.46
CA ALA A 196 21.18 -9.28 2.20
C ALA A 196 19.70 -8.96 2.44
N PHE A 197 19.00 -8.37 1.47
CA PHE A 197 17.56 -8.07 1.59
C PHE A 197 16.72 -9.35 1.74
N ALA A 198 17.05 -10.37 0.95
CA ALA A 198 16.44 -11.69 1.03
C ALA A 198 17.46 -12.77 0.63
N VAL A 199 17.43 -13.92 1.28
CA VAL A 199 18.13 -15.14 0.87
C VAL A 199 17.09 -16.18 0.51
N LEU A 200 17.23 -16.78 -0.68
CA LEU A 200 16.33 -17.82 -1.17
C LEU A 200 16.85 -19.20 -0.76
N SER A 201 15.95 -20.15 -0.59
CA SER A 201 16.28 -21.55 -0.27
C SER A 201 17.19 -22.24 -1.30
N GLY A 202 17.17 -21.80 -2.56
CA GLY A 202 18.11 -22.20 -3.61
C GLY A 202 19.50 -21.55 -3.54
N GLY A 203 19.80 -20.76 -2.50
CA GLY A 203 21.11 -20.14 -2.28
C GLY A 203 21.28 -18.74 -2.88
N ARG A 204 20.37 -18.30 -3.77
CA ARG A 204 20.42 -16.94 -4.34
C ARG A 204 20.25 -15.88 -3.25
N LYS A 205 21.21 -14.95 -3.16
CA LYS A 205 21.16 -13.77 -2.28
C LYS A 205 20.71 -12.54 -3.07
N ILE A 206 19.75 -11.80 -2.52
CA ILE A 206 19.25 -10.54 -3.09
C ILE A 206 19.79 -9.40 -2.23
N ASP A 207 20.61 -8.53 -2.81
CA ASP A 207 21.19 -7.41 -2.10
C ASP A 207 20.18 -6.33 -1.73
N SER A 208 20.44 -5.66 -0.60
CA SER A 208 19.66 -4.48 -0.19
C SER A 208 20.15 -3.23 -0.92
N PRO A 209 19.29 -2.54 -1.70
CA PRO A 209 19.71 -1.33 -2.43
C PRO A 209 19.99 -0.12 -1.53
N ARG A 210 19.53 -0.15 -0.27
CA ARG A 210 19.75 0.89 0.75
C ARG A 210 19.45 2.32 0.25
N PHE A 211 18.29 2.51 -0.37
CA PHE A 211 17.93 3.75 -1.08
C PHE A 211 17.92 5.00 -0.18
N LEU A 212 17.44 4.88 1.05
CA LEU A 212 17.40 5.96 2.03
C LEU A 212 18.81 6.32 2.49
N ARG A 213 19.66 5.32 2.76
CA ARG A 213 21.07 5.55 3.14
C ARG A 213 21.82 6.29 2.04
N ARG A 214 21.67 5.88 0.78
CA ARG A 214 22.28 6.59 -0.37
C ARG A 214 21.77 8.03 -0.53
N ALA A 215 20.54 8.31 -0.13
CA ALA A 215 19.93 9.64 -0.21
C ALA A 215 20.20 10.54 1.01
N GLU A 216 20.83 10.01 2.07
CA GLU A 216 20.87 10.63 3.38
C GLU A 216 21.63 11.96 3.40
N LYS A 217 22.83 12.01 2.82
CA LYS A 217 23.64 13.24 2.76
C LYS A 217 22.83 14.41 2.18
N LYS A 218 22.08 14.15 1.11
CA LYS A 218 21.21 15.15 0.47
C LYS A 218 19.99 15.49 1.31
N LEU A 219 19.36 14.51 1.95
CA LEU A 219 18.22 14.75 2.85
C LEU A 219 18.60 15.61 4.04
N LYS A 220 19.73 15.31 4.70
CA LYS A 220 20.24 16.08 5.85
C LYS A 220 20.48 17.54 5.47
N ARG A 221 21.10 17.80 4.31
CA ARG A 221 21.30 19.17 3.80
C ARG A 221 19.96 19.89 3.59
N LEU A 222 19.02 19.27 2.88
CA LEU A 222 17.71 19.87 2.60
C LEU A 222 16.88 20.10 3.88
N GLN A 223 17.01 19.24 4.88
CA GLN A 223 16.36 19.39 6.17
C GLN A 223 16.97 20.54 6.99
N ARG A 224 18.29 20.71 6.97
CA ARG A 224 18.98 21.87 7.59
C ARG A 224 18.58 23.18 6.91
N GLU A 225 18.56 23.20 5.58
CA GLU A 225 18.06 24.37 4.83
C GLU A 225 16.62 24.71 5.22
N LEU A 226 15.76 23.70 5.42
CA LEU A 226 14.37 23.88 5.83
C LEU A 226 14.27 24.41 7.27
N SER A 227 15.06 23.88 8.22
CA SER A 227 14.98 24.29 9.63
C SER A 227 15.31 25.76 9.81
N HIS A 228 16.26 26.30 9.05
CA HIS A 228 16.65 27.72 9.08
C HIS A 228 15.59 28.67 8.48
N LYS A 229 14.52 28.18 7.83
CA LYS A 229 13.49 29.07 7.25
C LYS A 229 12.39 29.39 8.26
N ALA A 230 12.03 30.66 8.37
CA ALA A 230 10.93 31.16 9.21
C ALA A 230 9.61 30.39 8.98
N LYS A 231 8.96 30.00 10.08
CA LYS A 231 7.68 29.27 10.07
C LYS A 231 6.62 30.11 9.34
N GLY A 232 5.83 29.50 8.48
CA GLY A 232 4.80 30.18 7.68
C GLY A 232 5.30 30.88 6.41
N SER A 233 6.61 31.15 6.26
CA SER A 233 7.14 31.86 5.09
C SER A 233 6.98 31.08 3.76
N LYS A 234 6.82 31.82 2.65
CA LYS A 234 6.82 31.26 1.28
C LYS A 234 8.11 30.46 1.00
N ASN A 235 9.25 30.92 1.53
CA ASN A 235 10.54 30.24 1.39
C ASN A 235 10.59 28.90 2.13
N ARG A 236 10.02 28.81 3.35
CA ARG A 236 9.87 27.54 4.05
C ARG A 236 8.97 26.57 3.28
N ALA A 237 7.90 27.06 2.67
CA ALA A 237 7.02 26.22 1.83
C ALA A 237 7.77 25.63 0.62
N LYS A 238 8.60 26.44 -0.07
CA LYS A 238 9.47 25.98 -1.15
C LYS A 238 10.49 24.92 -0.66
N ALA A 239 11.17 25.17 0.46
CA ALA A 239 12.13 24.23 1.05
C ALA A 239 11.47 22.89 1.45
N ARG A 240 10.26 22.94 2.04
CA ARG A 240 9.49 21.74 2.41
C ARG A 240 9.20 20.87 1.18
N ILE A 241 8.84 21.48 0.04
CA ILE A 241 8.62 20.76 -1.21
C ILE A 241 9.90 20.10 -1.71
N LYS A 242 11.07 20.74 -1.58
CA LYS A 242 12.37 20.12 -1.93
C LYS A 242 12.64 18.85 -1.12
N VAL A 243 12.44 18.91 0.20
CA VAL A 243 12.55 17.73 1.10
C VAL A 243 11.55 16.65 0.68
N ALA A 244 10.29 17.01 0.44
CA ALA A 244 9.24 16.09 0.02
C ALA A 244 9.57 15.40 -1.33
N ARG A 245 10.12 16.13 -2.30
CA ARG A 245 10.57 15.57 -3.59
C ARG A 245 11.67 14.53 -3.41
N GLN A 246 12.62 14.78 -2.51
CA GLN A 246 13.70 13.83 -2.24
C GLN A 246 13.18 12.56 -1.56
N HIS A 247 12.29 12.67 -0.56
CA HIS A 247 11.64 11.51 0.04
C HIS A 247 10.80 10.72 -0.97
N ALA A 248 10.04 11.41 -1.83
CA ALA A 248 9.27 10.77 -2.89
C ALA A 248 10.17 9.99 -3.85
N ARG A 249 11.34 10.53 -4.22
CA ARG A 249 12.31 9.82 -5.07
C ARG A 249 12.81 8.52 -4.41
N VAL A 250 13.10 8.54 -3.11
CA VAL A 250 13.50 7.33 -2.36
C VAL A 250 12.35 6.33 -2.31
N ALA A 251 11.13 6.78 -2.01
CA ALA A 251 9.95 5.93 -1.96
C ALA A 251 9.64 5.29 -3.33
N ASP A 252 9.73 6.06 -4.41
CA ASP A 252 9.43 5.57 -5.77
C ASP A 252 10.48 4.59 -6.27
N ARG A 253 11.78 4.85 -6.03
CA ARG A 253 12.86 3.90 -6.38
C ARG A 253 12.72 2.57 -5.66
N ARG A 254 12.43 2.62 -4.36
CA ARG A 254 12.19 1.42 -3.56
C ARG A 254 10.97 0.64 -4.03
N ARG A 255 9.88 1.35 -4.31
CA ARG A 255 8.65 0.73 -4.82
C ARG A 255 8.90 0.03 -6.16
N ASP A 256 9.55 0.70 -7.11
CA ASP A 256 9.94 0.12 -8.41
C ASP A 256 10.79 -1.15 -8.22
N TRP A 257 11.80 -1.08 -7.36
CA TRP A 257 12.64 -2.23 -7.05
C TRP A 257 11.87 -3.39 -6.41
N HIS A 258 11.00 -3.11 -5.43
CA HIS A 258 10.14 -4.15 -4.84
C HIS A 258 9.21 -4.79 -5.85
N HIS A 259 8.62 -4.02 -6.78
CA HIS A 259 7.78 -4.59 -7.82
C HIS A 259 8.60 -5.52 -8.72
N LYS A 260 9.79 -5.12 -9.16
CA LYS A 260 10.65 -5.95 -10.01
C LYS A 260 11.08 -7.22 -9.28
N ALA A 261 11.60 -7.10 -8.06
CA ALA A 261 12.06 -8.25 -7.27
C ALA A 261 10.93 -9.23 -6.94
N SER A 262 9.78 -8.74 -6.48
CA SER A 262 8.64 -9.63 -6.15
C SER A 262 8.02 -10.25 -7.41
N THR A 263 7.94 -9.54 -8.54
CA THR A 263 7.49 -10.14 -9.80
C THR A 263 8.41 -11.25 -10.26
N GLN A 264 9.73 -11.03 -10.18
CA GLN A 264 10.69 -12.06 -10.57
C GLN A 264 10.54 -13.32 -9.70
N ILE A 265 10.51 -13.16 -8.38
CA ILE A 265 10.34 -14.29 -7.45
C ILE A 265 9.05 -15.06 -7.71
N ILE A 266 7.92 -14.38 -7.92
CA ILE A 266 6.63 -15.03 -8.20
C ILE A 266 6.60 -15.71 -9.58
N ARG A 267 7.35 -15.19 -10.55
CA ARG A 267 7.44 -15.81 -11.88
C ARG A 267 8.31 -17.05 -11.87
N ASP A 268 9.37 -17.06 -11.07
CA ASP A 268 10.37 -18.13 -11.02
C ASP A 268 9.96 -19.32 -10.12
N ASN A 269 8.86 -19.21 -9.36
CA ASN A 269 8.46 -20.21 -8.37
C ASN A 269 6.94 -20.47 -8.37
N GLN A 270 6.56 -21.72 -8.17
CA GLN A 270 5.19 -22.19 -7.98
C GLN A 270 4.67 -21.87 -6.57
N ALA A 271 5.50 -22.05 -5.54
CA ALA A 271 5.20 -21.61 -4.19
C ALA A 271 6.30 -20.72 -3.60
N VAL A 272 5.89 -19.71 -2.84
CA VAL A 272 6.78 -18.78 -2.15
C VAL A 272 6.41 -18.67 -0.67
N TYR A 273 7.35 -19.02 0.18
CA TYR A 273 7.20 -19.00 1.63
C TYR A 273 8.09 -17.94 2.24
N VAL A 274 7.58 -17.17 3.19
CA VAL A 274 8.34 -16.09 3.83
C VAL A 274 8.14 -16.13 5.33
N GLU A 275 9.19 -15.83 6.09
CA GLU A 275 9.05 -15.61 7.52
C GLU A 275 8.16 -14.39 7.83
N ASP A 276 7.30 -14.50 8.84
CA ASP A 276 6.57 -13.34 9.37
C ASP A 276 7.48 -12.50 10.27
N LEU A 277 8.03 -11.43 9.72
CA LEU A 277 8.82 -10.48 10.50
C LEU A 277 7.93 -9.58 11.37
N ALA A 278 8.35 -9.33 12.62
CA ALA A 278 7.76 -8.31 13.49
C ALA A 278 8.18 -6.88 13.07
N VAL A 279 7.93 -6.50 11.80
CA VAL A 279 8.43 -5.27 11.17
C VAL A 279 8.04 -4.00 11.96
N SER A 280 6.84 -3.96 12.53
CA SER A 280 6.38 -2.82 13.34
C SER A 280 7.16 -2.69 14.66
N GLY A 281 7.55 -3.80 15.27
CA GLY A 281 8.41 -3.84 16.47
C GLY A 281 9.85 -3.49 16.12
N LEU A 282 10.41 -4.10 15.07
CA LEU A 282 11.76 -3.81 14.57
C LEU A 282 11.92 -2.34 14.16
N GLY A 283 10.86 -1.74 13.62
CA GLY A 283 10.77 -0.32 13.29
C GLY A 283 10.85 0.63 14.47
N ARG A 284 10.84 0.14 15.72
CA ARG A 284 10.96 0.93 16.96
C ARG A 284 12.26 0.70 17.73
N THR A 285 13.16 -0.13 17.19
CA THR A 285 14.46 -0.39 17.81
C THR A 285 15.55 0.50 17.20
N ARG A 286 16.82 0.30 17.61
CA ARG A 286 17.99 0.93 16.97
C ARG A 286 18.12 0.60 15.46
N LEU A 287 17.39 -0.41 14.96
CA LEU A 287 17.35 -0.80 13.55
C LEU A 287 16.29 -0.05 12.73
N ALA A 288 15.47 0.80 13.36
CA ALA A 288 14.31 1.45 12.75
C ALA A 288 14.60 2.03 11.36
N LYS A 289 15.70 2.75 11.22
CA LYS A 289 16.10 3.36 9.94
C LYS A 289 16.36 2.33 8.85
N SER A 290 17.07 1.24 9.16
CA SER A 290 17.39 0.17 8.20
C SER A 290 16.14 -0.63 7.84
N VAL A 291 15.26 -0.90 8.81
CA VAL A 291 13.95 -1.54 8.60
C VAL A 291 13.05 -0.70 7.70
N HIS A 292 12.98 0.60 7.97
CA HIS A 292 12.22 1.55 7.16
C HIS A 292 12.86 1.79 5.79
N ASP A 293 14.16 1.57 5.61
CA ASP A 293 14.79 1.61 4.29
C ASP A 293 14.49 0.33 3.51
N ALA A 294 14.59 -0.84 4.15
CA ALA A 294 14.28 -2.13 3.54
C ALA A 294 12.82 -2.21 3.07
N GLY A 295 11.85 -1.79 3.90
CA GLY A 295 10.44 -1.74 3.49
C GLY A 295 9.76 -3.11 3.33
N TRP A 296 10.17 -4.12 4.07
CA TRP A 296 9.70 -5.52 3.92
C TRP A 296 8.18 -5.67 3.91
N SER A 297 7.42 -4.96 4.74
CA SER A 297 5.95 -5.09 4.73
C SER A 297 5.34 -4.79 3.36
N ALA A 298 5.88 -3.81 2.63
CA ALA A 298 5.42 -3.50 1.29
C ALA A 298 5.83 -4.59 0.29
N PHE A 299 7.05 -5.10 0.41
CA PHE A 299 7.57 -6.19 -0.43
C PHE A 299 6.79 -7.50 -0.24
N VAL A 300 6.55 -7.91 1.00
CA VAL A 300 5.77 -9.11 1.35
C VAL A 300 4.33 -8.98 0.87
N GLY A 301 3.70 -7.81 1.04
CA GLY A 301 2.37 -7.56 0.47
C GLY A 301 2.36 -7.68 -1.06
N MET A 302 3.45 -7.29 -1.74
CA MET A 302 3.58 -7.50 -3.19
C MET A 302 3.75 -8.96 -3.59
N LEU A 303 4.50 -9.77 -2.82
CA LEU A 303 4.57 -11.21 -3.04
C LEU A 303 3.18 -11.84 -2.91
N GLU A 304 2.47 -11.51 -1.82
CA GLU A 304 1.16 -12.06 -1.49
C GLU A 304 0.12 -11.79 -2.59
N TYR A 305 -0.09 -10.53 -3.00
CA TYR A 305 -1.10 -10.27 -4.04
C TYR A 305 -0.68 -10.78 -5.42
N LYS A 306 0.63 -10.81 -5.74
CA LYS A 306 1.09 -11.32 -7.04
C LYS A 306 1.02 -12.83 -7.12
N ALA A 307 1.24 -13.52 -5.99
CA ALA A 307 1.03 -14.95 -5.92
C ALA A 307 -0.43 -15.27 -6.24
N ALA A 308 -1.36 -14.59 -5.56
CA ALA A 308 -2.79 -14.71 -5.86
C ALA A 308 -3.11 -14.36 -7.33
N LEU A 309 -2.52 -13.28 -7.86
CA LEU A 309 -2.74 -12.85 -9.24
C LEU A 309 -2.29 -13.91 -10.26
N HIS A 310 -1.17 -14.58 -9.99
CA HIS A 310 -0.53 -15.48 -10.94
C HIS A 310 -0.76 -16.97 -10.66
N GLY A 311 -1.72 -17.30 -9.79
CA GLY A 311 -2.02 -18.68 -9.43
C GLY A 311 -0.86 -19.39 -8.71
N ARG A 312 -0.04 -18.64 -7.97
CA ARG A 312 1.05 -19.19 -7.15
C ARG A 312 0.62 -19.35 -5.69
N THR A 313 1.22 -20.30 -5.01
CA THR A 313 1.03 -20.50 -3.58
C THR A 313 1.88 -19.51 -2.79
N PHE A 314 1.30 -18.90 -1.75
CA PHE A 314 2.04 -18.04 -0.83
C PHE A 314 1.61 -18.30 0.60
N ALA A 315 2.57 -18.47 1.50
CA ALA A 315 2.29 -18.57 2.93
C ALA A 315 3.36 -17.88 3.77
N LYS A 316 2.94 -17.42 4.95
CA LYS A 316 3.82 -16.85 5.97
C LYS A 316 4.13 -17.91 7.03
N VAL A 317 5.40 -18.14 7.28
CA VAL A 317 5.88 -18.99 8.37
C VAL A 317 5.86 -18.19 9.67
N GLY A 318 5.29 -18.77 10.73
CA GLY A 318 5.08 -18.08 12.00
C GLY A 318 6.38 -17.60 12.65
N ARG A 319 6.32 -16.46 13.35
CA ARG A 319 7.50 -15.79 13.93
C ARG A 319 8.29 -16.63 14.93
N ALA A 320 7.60 -17.54 15.62
CA ALA A 320 8.18 -18.40 16.64
C ALA A 320 8.90 -19.62 16.05
N PHE A 321 8.76 -19.85 14.74
CA PHE A 321 9.44 -20.96 14.08
C PHE A 321 10.95 -20.72 14.08
N PRO A 322 11.76 -21.64 14.64
CA PRO A 322 13.19 -21.43 14.85
C PRO A 322 14.01 -21.71 13.59
N SER A 323 13.70 -21.03 12.48
CA SER A 323 14.27 -21.27 11.14
C SER A 323 15.80 -21.26 11.12
N SER A 324 16.44 -20.38 11.88
CA SER A 324 17.91 -20.26 11.94
C SER A 324 18.59 -21.21 12.94
N GLN A 325 17.82 -21.91 13.76
CA GLN A 325 18.32 -22.78 14.84
C GLN A 325 18.19 -24.26 14.52
N VAL A 326 17.45 -24.61 13.47
CA VAL A 326 17.24 -25.99 13.02
C VAL A 326 18.21 -26.29 11.89
N CYS A 327 18.84 -27.45 11.90
CA CYS A 327 19.63 -27.93 10.78
C CYS A 327 18.72 -28.30 9.61
N SER A 328 18.88 -27.66 8.45
CA SER A 328 18.10 -27.98 7.26
C SER A 328 18.52 -29.27 6.53
N ALA A 329 19.57 -29.95 7.02
CA ALA A 329 20.01 -31.25 6.51
C ALA A 329 19.39 -32.41 7.32
N CYS A 330 19.40 -32.36 8.65
CA CYS A 330 18.93 -33.45 9.51
C CYS A 330 17.75 -33.10 10.44
N GLY A 331 17.33 -31.83 10.51
CA GLY A 331 16.24 -31.39 11.40
C GLY A 331 16.63 -31.18 12.87
N PHE A 332 17.88 -31.48 13.26
CA PHE A 332 18.36 -31.27 14.63
C PHE A 332 18.27 -29.79 15.05
N ARG A 333 17.72 -29.53 16.24
CA ARG A 333 17.61 -28.17 16.80
C ARG A 333 18.87 -27.81 17.56
N ASP A 334 19.80 -27.19 16.85
CA ASP A 334 21.12 -26.80 17.35
C ASP A 334 21.12 -25.47 18.15
N GLY A 335 19.95 -25.00 18.58
CA GLY A 335 19.80 -23.83 19.45
C GLY A 335 20.12 -22.46 18.81
N PRO A 336 20.01 -21.38 19.59
CA PRO A 336 20.14 -20.01 19.09
C PRO A 336 21.55 -19.68 18.62
N LYS A 337 21.66 -19.08 17.43
CA LYS A 337 22.92 -18.57 16.88
C LYS A 337 22.98 -17.05 16.98
N PRO A 338 24.02 -16.45 17.63
CA PRO A 338 24.18 -15.00 17.67
C PRO A 338 24.28 -14.38 16.27
N LEU A 339 23.83 -13.13 16.11
CA LEU A 339 23.80 -12.45 14.80
C LEU A 339 25.16 -12.37 14.08
N ARG A 340 26.27 -12.41 14.84
CA ARG A 340 27.65 -12.43 14.30
C ARG A 340 28.03 -13.77 13.65
N VAL A 341 27.40 -14.87 14.05
CA VAL A 341 27.66 -16.21 13.51
C VAL A 341 26.99 -16.31 12.15
N ARG A 342 27.79 -16.42 11.08
CA ARG A 342 27.30 -16.54 9.69
C ARG A 342 27.45 -17.94 9.12
N ARG A 343 28.43 -18.68 9.62
CA ARG A 343 28.62 -20.10 9.32
C ARG A 343 28.66 -20.88 10.62
N TRP A 344 28.10 -22.08 10.60
CA TRP A 344 28.13 -23.02 11.73
C TRP A 344 28.09 -24.46 11.21
N THR A 345 28.59 -25.38 12.01
CA THR A 345 28.58 -26.82 11.73
C THR A 345 27.54 -27.46 12.64
N CYS A 346 26.67 -28.30 12.08
CA CYS A 346 25.68 -29.01 12.86
C CYS A 346 26.34 -29.98 13.86
N GLY A 347 25.92 -29.96 15.12
CA GLY A 347 26.40 -30.89 16.14
C GLY A 347 26.06 -32.35 15.86
N GLU A 348 24.96 -32.61 15.13
CA GLU A 348 24.43 -33.96 14.89
C GLU A 348 24.95 -34.57 13.57
N CYS A 349 24.72 -33.89 12.44
CA CYS A 349 25.06 -34.42 11.12
C CYS A 349 26.32 -33.81 10.50
N HIS A 350 26.98 -32.90 11.22
CA HIS A 350 28.20 -32.20 10.78
C HIS A 350 28.10 -31.40 9.48
N ALA A 351 26.89 -31.18 8.95
CA ALA A 351 26.67 -30.30 7.81
C ALA A 351 27.10 -28.87 8.14
N VAL A 352 27.82 -28.23 7.21
CA VAL A 352 28.23 -26.82 7.32
C VAL A 352 27.18 -25.93 6.67
N HIS A 353 26.68 -24.94 7.41
CA HIS A 353 25.60 -24.08 6.99
C HIS A 353 26.01 -22.61 6.92
N ASP A 354 25.65 -21.91 5.84
CA ASP A 354 25.40 -20.47 5.90
C ASP A 354 24.07 -20.25 6.64
N ARG A 355 24.08 -19.42 7.68
CA ARG A 355 22.94 -19.27 8.58
C ARG A 355 21.68 -18.78 7.87
N ASP A 356 21.81 -17.81 6.98
CA ASP A 356 20.68 -17.15 6.32
C ASP A 356 20.13 -18.10 5.21
N HIS A 357 21.00 -18.85 4.52
CA HIS A 357 20.58 -19.91 3.58
C HIS A 357 19.86 -21.08 4.28
N ASN A 358 20.39 -21.54 5.41
CA ASN A 358 19.77 -22.59 6.23
C ASN A 358 18.37 -22.15 6.72
N ALA A 359 18.25 -20.90 7.19
CA ALA A 359 16.96 -20.33 7.57
C ALA A 359 15.97 -20.34 6.40
N ALA A 360 16.40 -19.93 5.20
CA ALA A 360 15.55 -19.96 4.00
C ALA A 360 15.09 -21.38 3.62
N ARG A 361 15.95 -22.40 3.77
CA ARG A 361 15.59 -23.82 3.57
C ARG A 361 14.55 -24.29 4.59
N ASN A 362 14.72 -23.94 5.86
CA ASN A 362 13.74 -24.30 6.89
C ASN A 362 12.40 -23.58 6.69
N VAL A 363 12.41 -22.32 6.23
CA VAL A 363 11.18 -21.60 5.84
C VAL A 363 10.47 -22.30 4.68
N LEU A 364 11.21 -22.84 3.70
CA LEU A 364 10.63 -23.65 2.62
C LEU A 364 9.94 -24.90 3.18
N PHE A 365 10.64 -25.69 4.01
CA PHE A 365 10.10 -26.91 4.57
C PHE A 365 8.85 -26.66 5.42
N GLU A 366 8.91 -25.68 6.32
CA GLU A 366 7.78 -25.34 7.17
C GLU A 366 6.62 -24.75 6.37
N GLY A 367 6.90 -23.93 5.35
CA GLY A 367 5.90 -23.40 4.45
C GLY A 367 5.14 -24.50 3.69
N ARG A 368 5.87 -25.50 3.16
CA ARG A 368 5.28 -26.69 2.53
C ARG A 368 4.41 -27.47 3.51
N ARG A 369 4.90 -27.70 4.73
CA ARG A 369 4.14 -28.41 5.79
C ARG A 369 2.84 -27.68 6.14
N ILE A 370 2.89 -26.35 6.28
CA ILE A 370 1.72 -25.51 6.58
C ILE A 370 0.65 -25.62 5.48
N VAL A 371 1.06 -25.60 4.21
CA VAL A 371 0.14 -25.74 3.07
C VAL A 371 -0.43 -27.15 2.98
N ALA A 372 0.40 -28.18 3.10
CA ALA A 372 -0.04 -29.57 3.07
C ALA A 372 -1.06 -29.91 4.19
N ALA A 373 -0.89 -29.31 5.37
CA ALA A 373 -1.81 -29.50 6.49
C ALA A 373 -3.14 -28.71 6.36
N GLY A 374 -3.39 -28.02 5.25
CA GLY A 374 -4.59 -27.20 5.06
C GLY A 374 -4.71 -26.03 6.04
N ARG A 375 -3.62 -25.64 6.72
CA ARG A 375 -3.61 -24.58 7.75
C ARG A 375 -3.52 -23.18 7.17
N VAL A 376 -3.59 -23.07 5.84
CA VAL A 376 -3.73 -21.81 5.11
C VAL A 376 -5.14 -21.78 4.56
N GLU A 377 -5.81 -20.64 4.66
CA GLU A 377 -6.89 -20.30 3.73
C GLU A 377 -6.27 -20.15 2.33
N THR A 378 -5.86 -21.27 1.71
CA THR A 378 -5.50 -21.30 0.29
C THR A 378 -6.76 -20.93 -0.46
N PRO A 379 -6.78 -19.83 -1.24
CA PRO A 379 -7.97 -19.41 -1.99
C PRO A 379 -8.50 -20.44 -2.99
N ASN A 380 -7.82 -21.58 -3.16
CA ASN A 380 -8.04 -22.55 -4.23
C ASN A 380 -8.30 -23.99 -3.73
N ALA A 381 -8.61 -24.21 -2.45
CA ALA A 381 -9.02 -25.53 -1.98
C ALA A 381 -10.52 -25.54 -1.63
N CYS A 382 -11.31 -26.10 -2.54
CA CYS A 382 -12.73 -26.44 -2.44
C CYS A 382 -13.75 -25.29 -2.58
N GLY A 383 -14.60 -25.41 -3.61
CA GLY A 383 -15.56 -24.41 -4.11
C GLY A 383 -16.74 -24.08 -3.20
N VAL A 384 -16.48 -23.58 -2.00
CA VAL A 384 -17.51 -23.01 -1.12
C VAL A 384 -17.61 -21.49 -1.37
N PRO A 385 -18.81 -20.90 -1.53
CA PRO A 385 -18.94 -19.47 -1.79
C PRO A 385 -18.64 -18.66 -0.51
N ILE A 386 -17.39 -18.22 -0.37
CA ILE A 386 -16.99 -17.35 0.75
C ILE A 386 -17.39 -15.91 0.44
N ARG A 387 -18.21 -15.31 1.31
CA ARG A 387 -18.42 -13.86 1.37
C ARG A 387 -17.07 -13.17 1.59
N ARG A 388 -16.55 -12.54 0.53
CA ARG A 388 -15.29 -11.78 0.54
C ARG A 388 -15.27 -10.76 1.69
N ALA A 389 -14.40 -10.97 2.67
CA ALA A 389 -14.03 -9.89 3.60
C ALA A 389 -13.53 -8.69 2.78
N ARG A 390 -13.94 -7.46 3.14
CA ARG A 390 -13.48 -6.22 2.49
C ARG A 390 -12.00 -5.98 2.80
N VAL A 391 -11.11 -6.68 2.11
CA VAL A 391 -9.68 -6.37 2.09
C VAL A 391 -9.49 -5.10 1.27
N PRO A 392 -8.76 -4.07 1.76
CA PRO A 392 -8.42 -2.91 0.94
C PRO A 392 -7.72 -3.37 -0.33
N ALA A 393 -8.20 -2.93 -1.51
CA ALA A 393 -7.63 -3.31 -2.80
C ALA A 393 -6.09 -3.17 -2.81
N GLN A 394 -5.41 -4.28 -3.07
CA GLN A 394 -3.95 -4.38 -3.10
C GLN A 394 -3.39 -3.57 -4.27
N ARG A 395 -2.26 -2.89 -4.08
CA ARG A 395 -1.70 -1.99 -5.12
C ARG A 395 -1.01 -2.79 -6.23
N GLY A 396 -1.71 -2.97 -7.35
CA GLY A 396 -1.14 -3.43 -8.62
C GLY A 396 -0.47 -2.27 -9.34
N GLU A 397 0.85 -2.15 -9.21
CA GLU A 397 1.67 -1.24 -10.03
C GLU A 397 2.70 -2.06 -10.82
N ALA A 398 2.89 -1.76 -12.11
CA ALA A 398 4.04 -2.29 -12.85
C ALA A 398 5.28 -1.45 -12.51
N GLY A 399 6.44 -2.10 -12.49
CA GLY A 399 7.72 -1.42 -12.53
C GLY A 399 7.88 -0.60 -13.82
N SER A 400 8.95 0.19 -13.88
CA SER A 400 9.27 1.02 -15.05
C SER A 400 9.19 0.22 -16.37
N PRO A 401 8.54 0.74 -17.43
CA PRO A 401 8.44 0.05 -18.71
C PRO A 401 9.82 -0.20 -19.33
N ARG A 402 9.97 -1.33 -20.04
CA ARG A 402 11.13 -1.56 -20.93
C ARG A 402 11.03 -0.56 -22.09
N LYS A 403 12.16 0.03 -22.52
CA LYS A 403 12.20 0.87 -23.74
C LYS A 403 11.63 0.03 -24.91
N GLY A 404 10.61 0.53 -25.61
CA GLY A 404 10.09 -0.08 -26.85
C GLY A 404 8.60 -0.47 -26.87
N GLN A 405 7.88 -0.48 -25.74
CA GLN A 405 6.42 -0.76 -25.75
C GLN A 405 5.60 0.53 -25.86
N THR A 406 4.80 0.65 -26.93
CA THR A 406 3.72 1.64 -27.05
C THR A 406 2.64 1.33 -26.01
N THR A 407 2.55 2.15 -24.96
CA THR A 407 1.47 2.04 -23.97
C THR A 407 0.19 2.64 -24.57
N GLN A 408 -0.73 1.78 -25.05
CA GLN A 408 -2.09 2.19 -25.34
C GLN A 408 -2.82 2.58 -24.04
N ALA A 409 -3.70 3.58 -24.12
CA ALA A 409 -4.46 4.09 -22.98
C ALA A 409 -5.63 3.14 -22.63
N GLY A 410 -6.14 3.23 -21.40
CA GLY A 410 -7.42 2.61 -21.05
C GLY A 410 -7.44 1.08 -20.91
N ILE A 411 -8.55 0.48 -21.35
CA ILE A 411 -8.92 -0.95 -21.29
C ILE A 411 -8.69 -1.53 -22.71
N PRO A 412 -8.37 -2.83 -22.88
CA PRO A 412 -8.35 -3.44 -24.22
C PRO A 412 -9.68 -3.21 -24.95
N GLY A 413 -9.64 -2.68 -26.18
CA GLY A 413 -10.82 -2.53 -27.05
C GLY A 413 -11.64 -1.24 -26.89
N LEU A 414 -11.13 -0.24 -26.17
CA LEU A 414 -11.61 1.15 -26.20
C LEU A 414 -10.65 2.05 -26.97
#